data_AF-A0A522CLJ4-F1
#
_entry.id   AF-A0A522CLJ4-F1
#
_cell.length_a   1.000
_cell.length_b   1.000
_cell.length_c   1.000
_cell.angle_alpha   90.00
_cell.angle_beta   90.00
_cell.angle_gamma   90.00
#
_symmetry.space_group_name_H-M   'P 1'
#
loop_
_entity.id
_entity.type
_entity.pdbx_description
1 polymer ?
#
loop_
_entity_poly.entity_id
_entity_poly.type
_entity_poly.pdbx_seq_one_letter_code
_entity_poly.pdbx_strand_id
1 'polypeptide(L)'
;MMGFDPVSMMAAGYILAAVEGCPAQDAPTFDVQVQDAPPVIDESHSSAELTASQQAFQVAAANSENPLSQYVARDQQMQEQKLSVEGAWFTGGYTMGRLGSQYMISYKVLTRNDGATQTACVYIDKVTLAMKYNPEIYIASEWSQRPCAHQVINAHEHNHVSRDLWAISQFLPRAKILMTNYLSQLGGEGPMDASQVQVGADALAQKVTEEITTALFPPLEVLRAQLQRDIDTAENYQRESTLCPAEEWRVGP
;
A
#
# COMPACT_ATOMS: atom_id res chain seq x y z
N MET A 1 -43.35 -20.42 52.39
CA MET A 1 -42.30 -19.60 51.77
C MET A 1 -42.23 -20.00 50.30
N MET A 2 -42.83 -19.21 49.41
CA MET A 2 -42.78 -19.45 47.96
C MET A 2 -41.65 -18.59 47.40
N GLY A 3 -40.61 -19.23 46.86
CA GLY A 3 -39.50 -18.55 46.20
C GLY A 3 -39.87 -18.27 44.75
N PHE A 4 -40.03 -17.00 44.40
CA PHE A 4 -40.09 -16.53 43.03
C PHE A 4 -38.65 -16.35 42.52
N ASP A 5 -38.30 -17.06 41.45
CA ASP A 5 -37.03 -16.94 40.74
C ASP A 5 -37.15 -15.86 39.65
N PRO A 6 -36.47 -14.70 39.77
CA PRO A 6 -36.62 -13.58 38.84
C PRO A 6 -35.83 -13.75 37.52
N VAL A 7 -35.13 -14.87 37.30
CA VAL A 7 -34.24 -15.03 36.13
C VAL A 7 -34.97 -15.55 34.88
N SER A 8 -36.24 -15.99 34.98
CA SER A 8 -36.95 -16.62 33.85
C SER A 8 -37.75 -15.67 32.93
N MET A 9 -37.67 -14.34 33.07
CA MET A 9 -38.51 -13.39 32.28
C MET A 9 -37.77 -12.53 31.25
N MET A 10 -36.52 -12.83 30.88
CA MET A 10 -35.79 -12.09 29.82
C MET A 10 -35.69 -12.83 28.46
N ALA A 11 -36.49 -13.87 28.22
CA ALA A 11 -36.38 -14.67 27.00
C ALA A 11 -37.52 -14.50 25.97
N ALA A 12 -38.52 -13.66 26.22
CA ALA A 12 -39.70 -13.56 25.36
C ALA A 12 -39.98 -12.11 24.92
N GLY A 13 -39.12 -11.57 24.05
CA GLY A 13 -39.28 -10.19 23.57
C GLY A 13 -38.43 -9.82 22.35
N TYR A 14 -38.16 -10.75 21.44
CA TYR A 14 -37.49 -10.45 20.15
C TYR A 14 -38.17 -11.20 19.00
N ILE A 15 -39.48 -11.03 18.83
CA ILE A 15 -40.17 -11.52 17.62
C ILE A 15 -41.11 -10.43 17.16
N LEU A 16 -40.62 -9.58 16.23
CA LEU A 16 -41.35 -8.83 15.19
C LEU A 16 -40.52 -7.59 14.78
N ALA A 17 -39.33 -7.84 14.23
CA ALA A 17 -38.61 -6.87 13.41
C ALA A 17 -38.16 -7.57 12.11
N ALA A 18 -39.13 -8.14 11.39
CA ALA A 18 -39.04 -8.24 9.94
C ALA A 18 -39.82 -7.01 9.43
N VAL A 19 -39.45 -6.29 8.39
CA VAL A 19 -39.31 -6.83 7.03
C VAL A 19 -38.42 -5.95 6.11
N GLU A 20 -37.93 -4.78 6.54
CA GLU A 20 -37.43 -3.79 5.55
C GLU A 20 -35.93 -3.88 5.19
N GLY A 21 -35.16 -4.79 5.81
CA GLY A 21 -33.71 -4.82 5.65
C GLY A 21 -33.12 -6.19 5.34
N CYS A 22 -31.89 -6.14 4.83
CA CYS A 22 -31.01 -7.29 4.73
C CYS A 22 -30.67 -7.84 6.13
N PRO A 23 -30.87 -9.15 6.40
CA PRO A 23 -30.57 -9.71 7.72
C PRO A 23 -29.08 -9.65 8.04
N ALA A 24 -28.72 -9.37 9.29
CA ALA A 24 -27.32 -9.38 9.72
C ALA A 24 -26.64 -10.71 9.33
N GLN A 25 -25.37 -10.63 8.90
CA GLN A 25 -24.53 -11.77 8.52
C GLN A 25 -23.27 -11.81 9.39
N ASP A 26 -22.58 -12.94 9.35
CA ASP A 26 -21.24 -13.06 9.93
C ASP A 26 -20.29 -12.05 9.30
N ALA A 27 -19.29 -11.61 10.07
CA ALA A 27 -18.32 -10.63 9.60
C ALA A 27 -17.51 -11.18 8.41
N PRO A 28 -17.29 -10.38 7.35
CA PRO A 28 -16.46 -10.80 6.23
C PRO A 28 -15.01 -11.04 6.62
N THR A 29 -14.32 -11.88 5.87
CA THR A 29 -12.89 -12.13 6.08
C THR A 29 -12.01 -11.22 5.23
N PHE A 30 -10.86 -10.80 5.77
CA PHE A 30 -9.85 -10.03 5.06
C PHE A 30 -8.48 -10.71 5.12
N ASP A 31 -7.94 -11.01 3.96
CA ASP A 31 -6.61 -11.59 3.79
C ASP A 31 -5.71 -10.64 3.00
N VAL A 32 -4.44 -10.56 3.40
CA VAL A 32 -3.41 -9.83 2.66
C VAL A 32 -2.32 -10.80 2.25
N GLN A 33 -1.96 -10.77 0.98
CA GLN A 33 -0.88 -11.55 0.39
C GLN A 33 0.17 -10.58 -0.13
N VAL A 34 1.43 -10.82 0.19
CA VAL A 34 2.54 -10.00 -0.32
C VAL A 34 3.45 -10.90 -1.14
N GLN A 35 3.75 -10.45 -2.35
CA GLN A 35 4.77 -11.03 -3.20
C GLN A 35 5.85 -9.97 -3.44
N ASP A 36 7.07 -10.27 -3.04
CA ASP A 36 8.26 -9.51 -3.38
C ASP A 36 9.00 -10.14 -4.56
N ALA A 37 9.52 -9.29 -5.45
CA ALA A 37 10.46 -9.68 -6.49
C ALA A 37 11.87 -9.20 -6.11
N PRO A 38 12.94 -9.92 -6.52
CA PRO A 38 14.28 -9.39 -6.39
C PRO A 38 14.41 -8.08 -7.19
N PRO A 39 15.25 -7.12 -6.74
CA PRO A 39 15.43 -5.88 -7.45
C PRO A 39 16.05 -6.11 -8.83
N VAL A 40 15.53 -5.40 -9.81
CA VAL A 40 16.13 -5.30 -11.15
C VAL A 40 17.14 -4.16 -11.12
N ILE A 41 18.40 -4.44 -11.48
CA ILE A 41 19.46 -3.44 -11.51
C ILE A 41 19.66 -2.95 -12.94
N ASP A 42 19.65 -1.63 -13.12
CA ASP A 42 19.92 -0.95 -14.39
C ASP A 42 21.10 0.02 -14.25
N GLU A 43 22.16 -0.22 -15.02
CA GLU A 43 23.39 0.57 -15.02
C GLU A 43 23.62 1.32 -16.34
N SER A 44 22.58 1.47 -17.16
CA SER A 44 22.70 2.02 -18.52
C SER A 44 22.63 3.55 -18.62
N HIS A 45 22.40 4.23 -17.49
CA HIS A 45 22.18 5.68 -17.43
C HIS A 45 23.34 6.40 -16.75
N SER A 46 23.67 7.61 -17.18
CA SER A 46 24.60 8.51 -16.48
C SER A 46 23.95 9.18 -15.26
N SER A 47 24.75 9.71 -14.32
CA SER A 47 24.21 10.45 -13.16
C SER A 47 23.31 11.61 -13.57
N ALA A 48 23.63 12.28 -14.68
CA ALA A 48 22.84 13.38 -15.22
C ALA A 48 21.46 12.92 -15.73
N GLU A 49 21.40 11.79 -16.43
CA GLU A 49 20.14 11.20 -16.90
C GLU A 49 19.29 10.70 -15.73
N LEU A 50 19.92 10.07 -14.73
CA LEU A 50 19.23 9.66 -13.51
C LEU A 50 18.63 10.85 -12.76
N THR A 51 19.39 11.94 -12.62
CA THR A 51 18.91 13.19 -12.01
C THR A 51 17.70 13.75 -12.77
N ALA A 52 17.78 13.81 -14.10
CA ALA A 52 16.68 14.30 -14.93
C ALA A 52 15.43 13.40 -14.84
N SER A 53 15.62 12.08 -14.79
CA SER A 53 14.53 11.09 -14.60
C SER A 53 13.82 11.29 -13.26
N GLN A 54 14.56 11.44 -12.17
CA GLN A 54 13.99 11.72 -10.85
C GLN A 54 13.17 13.02 -10.83
N GLN A 55 13.71 14.10 -11.39
CA GLN A 55 13.01 15.38 -11.46
C GLN A 55 11.72 15.27 -12.29
N ALA A 56 11.76 14.58 -13.43
CA ALA A 56 10.58 14.35 -14.24
C ALA A 56 9.51 13.56 -13.49
N PHE A 57 9.91 12.53 -12.74
CA PHE A 57 9.00 11.74 -11.91
C PHE A 57 8.35 12.59 -10.80
N GLN A 58 9.14 13.40 -10.10
CA GLN A 58 8.63 14.32 -9.06
C GLN A 58 7.61 15.31 -9.63
N VAL A 59 7.89 15.90 -10.79
CA VAL A 59 6.97 16.83 -11.47
C VAL A 59 5.68 16.12 -11.90
N ALA A 60 5.79 14.92 -12.47
CA ALA A 60 4.62 14.14 -12.88
C ALA A 60 3.74 13.76 -11.68
N ALA A 61 4.36 13.35 -10.58
CA ALA A 61 3.66 12.98 -9.36
C ALA A 61 2.99 14.20 -8.69
N ALA A 62 3.66 15.37 -8.69
CA ALA A 62 3.11 16.61 -8.16
C ALA A 62 1.89 17.13 -8.95
N ASN A 63 1.84 16.83 -10.25
CA ASN A 63 0.73 17.19 -11.13
C ASN A 63 -0.35 16.10 -11.23
N SER A 64 -0.23 14.99 -10.49
CA SER A 64 -1.21 13.91 -10.54
C SER A 64 -2.55 14.35 -9.94
N GLU A 65 -3.68 13.97 -10.55
CA GLU A 65 -5.01 14.19 -9.96
C GLU A 65 -5.27 13.30 -8.74
N ASN A 66 -4.43 12.28 -8.52
CA ASN A 66 -4.54 11.40 -7.36
C ASN A 66 -3.90 12.07 -6.13
N PRO A 67 -4.66 12.36 -5.07
CA PRO A 67 -4.14 13.01 -3.86
C PRO A 67 -3.02 12.21 -3.17
N LEU A 68 -3.05 10.87 -3.27
CA LEU A 68 -1.98 10.02 -2.76
C LEU A 68 -0.70 10.25 -3.57
N SER A 69 -0.79 10.31 -4.90
CA SER A 69 0.35 10.61 -5.76
C SER A 69 0.92 12.00 -5.46
N GLN A 70 0.08 13.02 -5.23
CA GLN A 70 0.55 14.36 -4.84
C GLN A 70 1.24 14.36 -3.47
N TYR A 71 0.71 13.61 -2.51
CA TYR A 71 1.29 13.48 -1.17
C TYR A 71 2.67 12.80 -1.24
N VAL A 72 2.75 11.67 -1.92
CA VAL A 72 4.00 10.95 -2.16
C VAL A 72 4.98 11.81 -2.94
N ALA A 73 4.52 12.56 -3.95
CA ALA A 73 5.36 13.49 -4.70
C ALA A 73 5.99 14.56 -3.82
N ARG A 74 5.21 15.20 -2.93
CA ARG A 74 5.74 16.22 -2.01
C ARG A 74 6.77 15.62 -1.06
N ASP A 75 6.56 14.39 -0.61
CA ASP A 75 7.46 13.73 0.33
C ASP A 75 8.75 13.22 -0.37
N GLN A 76 8.64 12.74 -1.61
CA GLN A 76 9.77 12.35 -2.47
C GLN A 76 10.54 13.54 -3.05
N GLN A 77 9.90 14.70 -3.23
CA GLN A 77 10.59 15.94 -3.64
C GLN A 77 11.59 16.39 -2.56
N MET A 78 11.42 15.98 -1.31
CA MET A 78 12.41 16.17 -0.25
C MET A 78 13.52 15.10 -0.24
N GLN A 79 13.35 14.01 -1.00
CA GLN A 79 14.27 12.88 -1.13
C GLN A 79 14.97 12.91 -2.50
N GLU A 80 15.61 14.03 -2.85
CA GLU A 80 16.61 13.94 -3.91
C GLU A 80 17.69 12.98 -3.41
N GLN A 81 17.73 11.75 -3.94
CA GLN A 81 18.73 10.71 -3.65
C GLN A 81 20.07 11.15 -4.24
N LYS A 82 20.62 12.19 -3.63
CA LYS A 82 21.86 12.85 -4.01
C LYS A 82 22.90 12.47 -2.99
N LEU A 83 23.92 11.76 -3.42
CA LEU A 83 25.16 11.61 -2.67
C LEU A 83 25.83 12.98 -2.59
N SER A 84 26.24 13.38 -1.38
CA SER A 84 27.09 14.56 -1.19
C SER A 84 28.51 14.12 -0.89
N VAL A 85 29.46 14.58 -1.71
CA VAL A 85 30.89 14.46 -1.40
C VAL A 85 31.51 15.84 -1.50
N GLU A 86 32.07 16.31 -0.38
CA GLU A 86 32.79 17.61 -0.31
C GLU A 86 31.98 18.83 -0.78
N GLY A 87 30.66 18.80 -0.60
CA GLY A 87 29.76 19.90 -0.99
C GLY A 87 29.30 19.87 -2.45
N ALA A 88 29.75 18.90 -3.24
CA ALA A 88 29.17 18.58 -4.55
C ALA A 88 28.10 17.49 -4.39
N TRP A 89 26.93 17.70 -4.99
CA TRP A 89 25.81 16.76 -4.96
C TRP A 89 25.68 16.09 -6.33
N PHE A 90 25.68 14.76 -6.38
CA PHE A 90 25.43 13.98 -7.59
C PHE A 90 24.57 12.76 -7.26
N THR A 91 23.88 12.22 -8.26
CA THR A 91 23.05 11.01 -8.11
C THR A 91 23.86 9.80 -8.54
N GLY A 92 24.46 9.08 -7.58
CA GLY A 92 25.23 7.86 -7.90
C GLY A 92 24.35 6.64 -8.17
N GLY A 93 23.18 6.59 -7.55
CA GLY A 93 22.15 5.60 -7.77
C GLY A 93 20.80 6.13 -7.28
N TYR A 94 19.74 5.38 -7.59
CA TYR A 94 18.42 5.61 -6.99
C TYR A 94 17.56 4.35 -7.04
N THR A 95 16.64 4.24 -6.08
CA THR A 95 15.74 3.10 -5.94
C THR A 95 14.29 3.49 -6.21
N MET A 96 13.63 2.78 -7.12
CA MET A 96 12.21 2.91 -7.38
C MET A 96 11.45 1.70 -6.80
N GLY A 97 10.88 1.88 -5.61
CA GLY A 97 10.05 0.85 -4.95
C GLY A 97 8.64 0.78 -5.52
N ARG A 98 8.41 0.10 -6.66
CA ARG A 98 7.06 -0.01 -7.23
C ARG A 98 6.21 -1.01 -6.44
N LEU A 99 5.14 -0.51 -5.83
CA LEU A 99 4.13 -1.33 -5.15
C LEU A 99 2.85 -1.39 -5.98
N GLY A 100 2.57 -2.56 -6.55
CA GLY A 100 1.31 -2.85 -7.22
C GLY A 100 0.33 -3.53 -6.27
N SER A 101 -0.97 -3.37 -6.52
CA SER A 101 -2.01 -4.05 -5.76
C SER A 101 -3.11 -4.58 -6.65
N GLN A 102 -3.63 -5.75 -6.30
CA GLN A 102 -4.83 -6.36 -6.87
C GLN A 102 -5.73 -6.79 -5.73
N TYR A 103 -7.04 -6.69 -5.92
CA TYR A 103 -8.01 -7.13 -4.94
C TYR A 103 -8.99 -8.12 -5.56
N MET A 104 -9.33 -9.14 -4.80
CA MET A 104 -10.37 -10.11 -5.15
C MET A 104 -11.44 -10.06 -4.08
N ILE A 105 -12.69 -9.85 -4.51
CA ILE A 105 -13.85 -9.74 -3.64
C ILE A 105 -14.78 -10.91 -3.95
N SER A 106 -15.11 -11.68 -2.94
CA SER A 106 -16.12 -12.74 -2.98
C SER A 106 -17.37 -12.27 -2.27
N TYR A 107 -18.53 -12.70 -2.77
CA TYR A 107 -19.83 -12.26 -2.28
C TYR A 107 -20.67 -13.43 -1.80
N LYS A 108 -21.50 -13.16 -0.81
CA LYS A 108 -22.59 -14.04 -0.38
C LYS A 108 -23.91 -13.40 -0.77
N VAL A 109 -24.78 -14.18 -1.41
CA VAL A 109 -26.11 -13.71 -1.83
C VAL A 109 -27.18 -14.48 -1.09
N LEU A 110 -28.06 -13.76 -0.38
CA LEU A 110 -29.25 -14.33 0.24
C LEU A 110 -30.47 -13.96 -0.56
N THR A 111 -31.18 -14.95 -1.10
CA THR A 111 -32.42 -14.73 -1.84
C THR A 111 -33.64 -15.04 -0.97
N ARG A 112 -34.71 -14.27 -1.16
CA ARG A 112 -36.02 -14.49 -0.55
C ARG A 112 -37.07 -14.48 -1.66
N ASN A 113 -37.91 -15.49 -1.69
CA ASN A 113 -39.06 -15.55 -2.58
C ASN A 113 -40.31 -15.16 -1.79
N ASP A 114 -40.99 -14.09 -2.17
CA ASP A 114 -42.24 -13.63 -1.56
C ASP A 114 -43.49 -13.98 -2.38
N GLY A 115 -43.33 -14.86 -3.38
CA GLY A 115 -44.38 -15.38 -4.24
C GLY A 115 -44.50 -14.63 -5.56
N ALA A 116 -44.48 -13.30 -5.55
CA ALA A 116 -44.57 -12.48 -6.76
C ALA A 116 -43.21 -11.98 -7.25
N THR A 117 -42.25 -11.79 -6.34
CA THR A 117 -40.91 -11.29 -6.65
C THR A 117 -39.83 -12.13 -5.95
N GLN A 118 -38.66 -12.19 -6.58
CA GLN A 118 -37.48 -12.74 -5.94
C GLN A 118 -36.59 -11.57 -5.54
N THR A 119 -36.43 -11.36 -4.24
CA THR A 119 -35.51 -10.36 -3.71
C THR A 119 -34.19 -11.00 -3.29
N ALA A 120 -33.13 -10.22 -3.29
CA ALA A 120 -31.78 -10.62 -2.93
C ALA A 120 -31.12 -9.58 -2.03
N CYS A 121 -30.25 -10.06 -1.14
CA CYS A 121 -29.31 -9.28 -0.38
C CYS A 121 -27.91 -9.74 -0.71
N VAL A 122 -27.02 -8.80 -1.00
CA VAL A 122 -25.63 -9.08 -1.35
C VAL A 122 -24.74 -8.62 -0.20
N TYR A 123 -23.80 -9.47 0.19
CA TYR A 123 -22.81 -9.18 1.23
C TYR A 123 -21.43 -9.50 0.71
N ILE A 124 -20.42 -8.82 1.25
CA ILE A 124 -19.04 -9.25 1.11
C ILE A 124 -18.85 -10.50 1.96
N ASP A 125 -18.28 -11.55 1.38
CA ASP A 125 -17.89 -12.78 2.11
C ASP A 125 -16.39 -12.72 2.46
N LYS A 126 -15.58 -12.38 1.46
CA LYS A 126 -14.13 -12.35 1.58
C LYS A 126 -13.52 -11.26 0.70
N VAL A 127 -12.53 -10.57 1.24
CA VAL A 127 -11.66 -9.66 0.49
C VAL A 127 -10.23 -10.16 0.60
N THR A 128 -9.57 -10.35 -0.54
CA THR A 128 -8.14 -10.67 -0.61
C THR A 128 -7.41 -9.53 -1.28
N LEU A 129 -6.49 -8.88 -0.56
CA LEU A 129 -5.58 -7.88 -1.10
C LEU A 129 -4.24 -8.55 -1.43
N ALA A 130 -3.92 -8.67 -2.71
CA ALA A 130 -2.62 -9.11 -3.20
C ALA A 130 -1.74 -7.90 -3.52
N MET A 131 -0.63 -7.73 -2.80
CA MET A 131 0.36 -6.69 -3.04
C MET A 131 1.58 -7.29 -3.70
N LYS A 132 2.11 -6.62 -4.72
CA LYS A 132 3.32 -7.01 -5.44
C LYS A 132 4.34 -5.90 -5.37
N TYR A 133 5.48 -6.16 -4.75
CA TYR A 133 6.59 -5.22 -4.66
C TYR A 133 7.67 -5.58 -5.69
N ASN A 134 7.90 -4.69 -6.66
CA ASN A 134 8.88 -4.86 -7.73
C ASN A 134 9.88 -3.69 -7.69
N PRO A 135 10.95 -3.77 -6.89
CA PRO A 135 11.95 -2.72 -6.84
C PRO A 135 12.80 -2.68 -8.11
N GLU A 136 13.12 -1.47 -8.56
CA GLU A 136 14.10 -1.20 -9.62
C GLU A 136 15.22 -0.34 -9.02
N ILE A 137 16.46 -0.77 -9.15
CA ILE A 137 17.66 -0.04 -8.70
C ILE A 137 18.36 0.49 -9.93
N TYR A 138 18.65 1.78 -9.94
CA TYR A 138 19.45 2.41 -10.98
C TYR A 138 20.79 2.83 -10.39
N ILE A 139 21.88 2.52 -11.08
CA ILE A 139 23.24 2.95 -10.70
C ILE A 139 23.85 3.67 -11.89
N ALA A 140 24.48 4.82 -11.66
CA ALA A 140 25.05 5.56 -12.77
C ALA A 140 26.21 4.79 -13.42
N SER A 141 26.21 4.73 -14.74
CA SER A 141 27.12 3.91 -15.56
C SER A 141 28.60 4.17 -15.29
N GLU A 142 28.97 5.40 -14.95
CA GLU A 142 30.34 5.81 -14.62
C GLU A 142 30.90 5.12 -13.37
N TRP A 143 30.06 4.65 -12.46
CA TRP A 143 30.50 3.95 -11.26
C TRP A 143 31.00 2.53 -11.57
N SER A 144 30.61 1.94 -12.71
CA SER A 144 31.08 0.60 -13.12
C SER A 144 32.61 0.49 -13.22
N GLN A 145 33.31 1.61 -13.42
CA GLN A 145 34.78 1.68 -13.49
C GLN A 145 35.45 1.90 -12.12
N ARG A 146 34.65 2.07 -11.06
CA ARG A 146 35.06 2.39 -9.68
C ARG A 146 34.48 1.32 -8.74
N PRO A 147 35.08 0.12 -8.69
CA PRO A 147 34.45 -1.05 -8.09
C PRO A 147 34.15 -0.91 -6.59
N CYS A 148 34.92 -0.11 -5.83
CA CYS A 148 34.60 0.13 -4.43
C CYS A 148 33.36 1.03 -4.29
N ALA A 149 33.36 2.19 -4.94
CA ALA A 149 32.26 3.16 -4.90
C ALA A 149 30.97 2.55 -5.45
N HIS A 150 31.06 1.77 -6.53
CA HIS A 150 29.92 1.01 -7.08
C HIS A 150 29.30 0.08 -6.05
N GLN A 151 30.10 -0.69 -5.31
CA GLN A 151 29.59 -1.57 -4.26
C GLN A 151 28.93 -0.80 -3.12
N VAL A 152 29.48 0.35 -2.74
CA VAL A 152 28.89 1.22 -1.71
C VAL A 152 27.55 1.77 -2.17
N ILE A 153 27.46 2.27 -3.41
CA ILE A 153 26.21 2.77 -4.01
C ILE A 153 25.18 1.64 -4.09
N ASN A 154 25.57 0.48 -4.62
CA ASN A 154 24.67 -0.68 -4.71
C ASN A 154 24.15 -1.09 -3.32
N ALA A 155 25.02 -1.12 -2.30
CA ALA A 155 24.61 -1.42 -0.93
C ALA A 155 23.66 -0.37 -0.35
N HIS A 156 23.89 0.92 -0.66
CA HIS A 156 23.00 2.02 -0.30
C HIS A 156 21.61 1.82 -0.90
N GLU A 157 21.53 1.56 -2.21
CA GLU A 157 20.25 1.33 -2.89
C GLU A 157 19.52 0.07 -2.39
N HIS A 158 20.25 -1.01 -2.12
CA HIS A 158 19.66 -2.20 -1.48
C HIS A 158 19.12 -1.94 -0.06
N ASN A 159 19.63 -0.93 0.65
CA ASN A 159 19.09 -0.52 1.94
C ASN A 159 17.70 0.11 1.79
N HIS A 160 17.48 0.92 0.75
CA HIS A 160 16.15 1.46 0.42
C HIS A 160 15.13 0.35 0.19
N VAL A 161 15.49 -0.65 -0.63
CA VAL A 161 14.66 -1.85 -0.87
C VAL A 161 14.34 -2.58 0.45
N SER A 162 15.33 -2.75 1.31
CA SER A 162 15.17 -3.44 2.60
C SER A 162 14.25 -2.67 3.56
N ARG A 163 14.33 -1.32 3.57
CA ARG A 163 13.45 -0.47 4.37
C ARG A 163 12.02 -0.48 3.89
N ASP A 164 11.79 -0.50 2.58
CA ASP A 164 10.46 -0.66 2.00
C ASP A 164 9.82 -1.99 2.38
N LEU A 165 10.54 -3.11 2.23
CA LEU A 165 10.06 -4.43 2.63
C LEU A 165 9.74 -4.48 4.13
N TRP A 166 10.58 -3.84 4.95
CA TRP A 166 10.31 -3.71 6.37
C TRP A 166 9.04 -2.90 6.63
N ALA A 167 8.87 -1.74 5.98
CA ALA A 167 7.68 -0.90 6.10
C ALA A 167 6.40 -1.68 5.76
N ILE A 168 6.42 -2.40 4.64
CA ILE A 168 5.31 -3.26 4.20
C ILE A 168 5.00 -4.29 5.29
N SER A 169 6.02 -5.01 5.78
CA SER A 169 5.85 -6.04 6.81
C SER A 169 5.23 -5.49 8.11
N GLN A 170 5.64 -4.30 8.54
CA GLN A 170 5.12 -3.65 9.75
C GLN A 170 3.69 -3.14 9.55
N PHE A 171 3.33 -2.80 8.31
CA PHE A 171 2.01 -2.27 8.00
C PHE A 171 0.93 -3.37 7.91
N LEU A 172 1.29 -4.60 7.51
CA LEU A 172 0.30 -5.68 7.28
C LEU A 172 -0.66 -5.94 8.47
N PRO A 173 -0.20 -6.02 9.74
CA PRO A 173 -1.12 -6.23 10.85
C PRO A 173 -2.11 -5.09 11.02
N ARG A 174 -1.67 -3.85 10.82
CA ARG A 174 -2.52 -2.65 10.88
C ARG A 174 -3.54 -2.66 9.75
N ALA A 175 -3.12 -2.94 8.53
CA ALA A 175 -3.99 -3.11 7.37
C ALA A 175 -5.11 -4.11 7.65
N LYS A 176 -4.76 -5.26 8.23
CA LYS A 176 -5.72 -6.30 8.59
C LYS A 176 -6.77 -5.81 9.60
N ILE A 177 -6.33 -5.14 10.67
CA ILE A 177 -7.24 -4.60 11.69
C ILE A 177 -8.18 -3.55 11.10
N LEU A 178 -7.65 -2.60 10.32
CA LEU A 178 -8.44 -1.53 9.71
C LEU A 178 -9.52 -2.10 8.79
N MET A 179 -9.16 -3.02 7.90
CA MET A 179 -10.10 -3.61 6.94
C MET A 179 -11.10 -4.55 7.59
N THR A 180 -10.70 -5.36 8.59
CA THR A 180 -11.65 -6.19 9.32
C THR A 180 -12.69 -5.34 10.05
N ASN A 181 -12.27 -4.23 10.67
CA ASN A 181 -13.20 -3.31 11.33
C ASN A 181 -14.15 -2.65 10.33
N TYR A 182 -13.63 -2.14 9.21
CA TYR A 182 -14.44 -1.55 8.14
C TYR A 182 -15.48 -2.55 7.60
N LEU A 183 -15.04 -3.74 7.21
CA LEU A 183 -15.91 -4.78 6.64
C LEU A 183 -16.99 -5.25 7.62
N SER A 184 -16.70 -5.26 8.92
CA SER A 184 -17.70 -5.61 9.95
C SER A 184 -18.85 -4.59 10.06
N GLN A 185 -18.65 -3.37 9.56
CA GLN A 185 -19.61 -2.27 9.61
C GLN A 185 -20.30 -2.00 8.27
N LEU A 186 -19.76 -2.51 7.16
CA LEU A 186 -20.20 -2.18 5.80
C LEU A 186 -21.64 -2.63 5.47
N GLY A 187 -22.16 -3.63 6.19
CA GLY A 187 -23.50 -4.17 5.95
C GLY A 187 -23.63 -4.88 4.59
N GLY A 188 -24.86 -5.24 4.22
CA GLY A 188 -25.19 -5.76 2.89
C GLY A 188 -25.98 -4.75 2.07
N GLU A 189 -25.97 -4.92 0.75
CA GLU A 189 -26.83 -4.17 -0.17
C GLU A 189 -28.14 -4.93 -0.41
N GLY A 190 -29.26 -4.20 -0.40
CA GLY A 190 -30.61 -4.72 -0.63
C GLY A 190 -31.56 -4.51 0.56
N PRO A 191 -32.75 -5.16 0.56
CA PRO A 191 -33.22 -6.10 -0.43
C PRO A 191 -33.41 -5.46 -1.82
N MET A 192 -32.94 -6.11 -2.87
CA MET A 192 -33.09 -5.69 -4.27
C MET A 192 -33.74 -6.80 -5.10
N ASP A 193 -34.23 -6.51 -6.30
CA ASP A 193 -34.66 -7.58 -7.21
C ASP A 193 -33.48 -8.52 -7.52
N ALA A 194 -33.72 -9.83 -7.63
CA ALA A 194 -32.66 -10.82 -7.86
C ALA A 194 -31.85 -10.55 -9.16
N SER A 195 -32.45 -9.89 -10.15
CA SER A 195 -31.75 -9.44 -11.37
C SER A 195 -30.74 -8.31 -11.12
N GLN A 196 -30.82 -7.62 -9.99
CA GLN A 196 -29.97 -6.49 -9.61
C GLN A 196 -28.78 -6.89 -8.72
N VAL A 197 -28.58 -8.18 -8.43
CA VAL A 197 -27.49 -8.68 -7.57
C VAL A 197 -26.12 -8.14 -7.99
N GLN A 198 -25.83 -8.10 -9.29
CA GLN A 198 -24.54 -7.58 -9.77
C GLN A 198 -24.37 -6.10 -9.45
N VAL A 199 -25.43 -5.29 -9.56
CA VAL A 199 -25.39 -3.86 -9.23
C VAL A 199 -25.06 -3.66 -7.75
N GLY A 200 -25.67 -4.45 -6.86
CA GLY A 200 -25.34 -4.44 -5.44
C GLY A 200 -23.91 -4.90 -5.14
N ALA A 201 -23.43 -5.93 -5.84
CA ALA A 201 -22.05 -6.40 -5.71
C ALA A 201 -21.03 -5.35 -6.15
N ASP A 202 -21.29 -4.67 -7.27
CA ASP A 202 -20.45 -3.60 -7.80
C ASP A 202 -20.40 -2.39 -6.85
N ALA A 203 -21.55 -2.03 -6.25
CA ALA A 203 -21.61 -0.96 -5.25
C ALA A 203 -20.77 -1.28 -4.00
N LEU A 204 -20.83 -2.52 -3.50
CA LEU A 204 -19.98 -2.96 -2.39
C LEU A 204 -18.51 -3.01 -2.78
N ALA A 205 -18.18 -3.49 -3.99
CA ALA A 205 -16.82 -3.47 -4.50
C ALA A 205 -16.26 -2.05 -4.51
N GLN A 206 -17.01 -1.10 -5.06
CA GLN A 206 -16.60 0.30 -5.13
C GLN A 206 -16.24 0.84 -3.73
N LYS A 207 -17.12 0.63 -2.74
CA LYS A 207 -16.88 1.05 -1.35
C LYS A 207 -15.59 0.44 -0.77
N VAL A 208 -15.39 -0.87 -0.94
CA VAL A 208 -14.17 -1.56 -0.48
C VAL A 208 -12.91 -1.01 -1.17
N THR A 209 -12.98 -0.77 -2.48
CA THR A 209 -11.84 -0.24 -3.25
C THR A 209 -11.50 1.20 -2.88
N GLU A 210 -12.51 2.02 -2.59
CA GLU A 210 -12.34 3.38 -2.10
C GLU A 210 -11.67 3.37 -0.71
N GLU A 211 -12.11 2.51 0.21
CA GLU A 211 -11.48 2.37 1.52
C GLU A 211 -10.00 1.95 1.40
N ILE A 212 -9.70 0.97 0.54
CA ILE A 212 -8.32 0.52 0.31
C ILE A 212 -7.46 1.67 -0.22
N THR A 213 -7.96 2.44 -1.18
CA THR A 213 -7.18 3.51 -1.82
C THR A 213 -7.03 4.75 -0.96
N THR A 214 -8.03 5.10 -0.16
CA THR A 214 -8.08 6.37 0.60
C THR A 214 -7.69 6.23 2.06
N ALA A 215 -7.88 5.06 2.69
CA ALA A 215 -7.59 4.85 4.10
C ALA A 215 -6.40 3.89 4.33
N LEU A 216 -6.24 2.88 3.48
CA LEU A 216 -5.23 1.84 3.68
C LEU A 216 -3.87 2.20 3.06
N PHE A 217 -3.81 2.59 1.78
CA PHE A 217 -2.51 2.88 1.15
C PHE A 217 -1.78 4.14 1.65
N PRO A 218 -2.44 5.28 1.92
CA PRO A 218 -1.71 6.50 2.29
C PRO A 218 -0.83 6.35 3.54
N PRO A 219 -1.28 5.73 4.65
CA PRO A 219 -0.41 5.50 5.80
C PRO A 219 0.79 4.59 5.52
N LEU A 220 0.67 3.63 4.58
CA LEU A 220 1.81 2.80 4.17
C LEU A 220 2.85 3.64 3.43
N GLU A 221 2.41 4.45 2.46
CA GLU A 221 3.31 5.31 1.69
C GLU A 221 4.01 6.35 2.58
N VAL A 222 3.30 6.92 3.57
CA VAL A 222 3.91 7.79 4.61
C VAL A 222 5.03 7.07 5.35
N LEU A 223 4.79 5.82 5.78
CA LEU A 223 5.78 5.04 6.51
C LEU A 223 7.00 4.73 5.64
N ARG A 224 6.78 4.32 4.38
CA ARG A 224 7.85 4.06 3.41
C ARG A 224 8.71 5.30 3.18
N ALA A 225 8.08 6.43 2.88
CA ALA A 225 8.77 7.70 2.67
C ALA A 225 9.57 8.13 3.93
N GLN A 226 9.00 8.00 5.13
CA GLN A 226 9.73 8.29 6.35
C GLN A 226 10.99 7.44 6.51
N LEU A 227 10.91 6.13 6.25
CA LEU A 227 12.04 5.23 6.43
C LEU A 227 13.12 5.39 5.35
N GLN A 228 12.74 5.74 4.13
CA GLN A 228 13.68 6.07 3.07
C GLN A 228 14.45 7.36 3.40
N ARG A 229 13.78 8.38 3.97
CA ARG A 229 14.47 9.60 4.44
C ARG A 229 15.54 9.34 5.49
N ASP A 230 15.34 8.32 6.34
CA ASP A 230 16.31 7.98 7.38
C ASP A 230 17.61 7.36 6.79
N ILE A 231 17.61 6.95 5.51
CA ILE A 231 18.79 6.49 4.78
C ILE A 231 19.53 7.67 4.14
N ASP A 232 18.81 8.60 3.51
CA ASP A 232 19.37 9.68 2.70
C ASP A 232 19.81 10.89 3.54
N THR A 233 20.67 10.66 4.53
CA THR A 233 21.19 11.72 5.42
C THR A 233 22.61 12.13 5.08
N ALA A 234 22.96 13.39 5.36
CA ALA A 234 24.32 13.91 5.14
C ALA A 234 25.39 13.08 5.89
N GLU A 235 25.07 12.61 7.10
CA GLU A 235 25.94 11.75 7.90
C GLU A 235 26.15 10.38 7.25
N ASN A 236 25.11 9.80 6.65
CA ASN A 236 25.22 8.53 5.94
C ASN A 236 26.09 8.68 4.68
N TYR A 237 25.86 9.72 3.88
CA TYR A 237 26.67 10.00 2.69
C TYR A 237 28.14 10.29 3.03
N GLN A 238 28.41 11.03 4.11
CA GLN A 238 29.78 11.26 4.57
C GLN A 238 30.45 9.95 4.99
N ARG A 239 29.75 9.10 5.74
CA ARG A 239 30.28 7.78 6.14
C ARG A 239 30.57 6.92 4.91
N GLU A 240 29.64 6.84 3.97
CA GLU A 240 29.73 5.99 2.78
C GLU A 240 30.86 6.40 1.85
N SER A 241 31.02 7.70 1.61
CA SER A 241 32.14 8.22 0.80
C SER A 241 33.52 7.92 1.40
N THR A 242 33.63 7.78 2.74
CA THR A 242 34.90 7.43 3.39
C THR A 242 35.28 5.94 3.26
N LEU A 243 34.36 5.09 2.80
CA LEU A 243 34.63 3.64 2.64
C LEU A 243 35.59 3.35 1.48
N CYS A 244 35.68 4.26 0.50
CA CYS A 244 36.50 4.09 -0.70
C CYS A 244 37.50 5.26 -0.86
N PRO A 245 38.50 5.39 0.03
CA PRO A 245 39.42 6.53 0.03
C PRO A 245 40.39 6.55 -1.16
N ALA A 246 40.53 5.44 -1.88
CA ALA A 246 41.42 5.31 -3.03
C ALA A 246 40.74 5.69 -4.36
N GLU A 247 39.41 5.88 -4.38
CA GLU A 247 38.65 6.20 -5.58
C GLU A 247 38.19 7.67 -5.55
N GLU A 248 38.19 8.30 -6.73
CA GLU A 248 37.63 9.64 -6.87
C GLU A 248 36.10 9.54 -6.85
N TRP A 249 35.44 10.33 -6.00
CA TRP A 249 33.98 10.40 -5.91
C TRP A 249 33.37 11.52 -6.76
N ARG A 250 34.21 12.26 -7.49
CA ARG A 250 33.75 13.29 -8.42
C ARG A 250 33.43 12.63 -9.76
N VAL A 251 32.20 12.83 -10.23
CA VAL A 251 31.85 12.58 -11.63
C VAL A 251 32.39 13.76 -12.43
N GLY A 252 33.08 13.50 -13.53
CA GLY A 252 33.57 14.56 -14.41
C GLY A 252 32.42 15.47 -14.89
N PRO A 253 32.71 16.72 -15.27
CA PRO A 253 31.70 17.64 -15.81
C PRO A 253 31.06 17.14 -17.11
#